data_AF-A0A9Q0UDG4-F1
#
_entry.id   AF-A0A9Q0UDG4-F1
#
_cell.length_a   1.000
_cell.length_b   1.000
_cell.length_c   1.000
_cell.angle_alpha   90.00
_cell.angle_beta   90.00
_cell.angle_gamma   90.00
#
_symmetry.space_group_name_H-M   'P 1'
#
loop_
_entity.id
_entity.type
_entity.pdbx_description
1 polymer ?
#
loop_
_entity_poly.entity_id
_entity_poly.type
_entity_poly.pdbx_seq_one_letter_code
_entity_poly.pdbx_strand_id
1 'polypeptide(L)'
;MDSRTLLDHALFQLTPTRTRCDLVIYAGGVNEKLASGLLGPFLQHLKTAEDQISKGGYSVSLRPLSPNAFWFTKATLQRFVRFVSSPEILERFVKIETELEQIESSVQSNELLNGDAEGAAGNYKKSTASSKSREDHNGGSNGVQGRKLQGSSSTSFGI
;
A
#
# COMPACT_ATOMS: atom_id res chain seq x y z
N MET A 1 29.70 10.13 7.07
CA MET A 1 29.13 11.40 6.56
C MET A 1 27.90 11.79 7.37
N ASP A 2 27.65 13.10 7.53
CA ASP A 2 26.47 13.61 8.21
C ASP A 2 25.20 13.40 7.39
N SER A 3 24.04 13.32 8.04
CA SER A 3 22.77 13.05 7.36
C SER A 3 22.38 14.17 6.38
N ARG A 4 22.79 15.42 6.65
CA ARG A 4 22.52 16.59 5.79
C ARG A 4 23.58 16.82 4.71
N THR A 5 24.60 15.97 4.63
CA THR A 5 25.64 16.08 3.60
C THR A 5 25.00 15.97 2.21
N LEU A 6 25.23 16.98 1.37
CA LEU A 6 24.90 16.97 -0.05
C LEU A 6 25.81 16.00 -0.77
N LEU A 7 25.23 15.16 -1.61
CA LEU A 7 25.96 14.11 -2.32
C LEU A 7 26.29 14.57 -3.73
N ASP A 8 27.46 14.16 -4.24
CA ASP A 8 27.84 14.37 -5.64
C ASP A 8 27.09 13.38 -6.53
N HIS A 9 27.06 12.12 -6.10
CA HIS A 9 26.39 11.02 -6.78
C HIS A 9 26.22 9.82 -5.84
N ALA A 10 25.39 8.86 -6.25
CA ALA A 10 25.32 7.54 -5.65
C ALA A 10 25.53 6.47 -6.73
N LEU A 11 26.03 5.31 -6.33
CA LEU A 11 26.28 4.16 -7.19
C LEU A 11 25.60 2.93 -6.59
N PHE A 12 24.77 2.27 -7.40
CA PHE A 12 24.39 0.89 -7.17
C PHE A 12 25.46 0.00 -7.79
N GLN A 13 26.17 -0.76 -6.96
CA GLN A 13 27.14 -1.76 -7.38
C GLN A 13 26.47 -3.13 -7.34
N LEU A 14 26.39 -3.79 -8.48
CA LEU A 14 25.61 -5.01 -8.67
C LEU A 14 26.48 -6.23 -8.40
N THR A 15 25.89 -7.26 -7.80
CA THR A 15 26.53 -8.58 -7.76
C THR A 15 26.59 -9.19 -9.16
N PRO A 16 27.49 -10.16 -9.42
CA PRO A 16 27.57 -10.83 -10.73
C PRO A 16 26.23 -11.43 -11.20
N THR A 17 25.41 -11.90 -10.26
CA THR A 17 24.06 -12.43 -10.51
C THR A 17 23.02 -11.37 -10.82
N ARG A 18 23.32 -10.07 -10.62
CA ARG A 18 22.42 -8.92 -10.80
C ARG A 18 21.11 -9.00 -9.99
N THR A 19 21.10 -9.80 -8.93
CA THR A 19 19.95 -9.92 -8.01
C THR A 19 20.11 -9.06 -6.76
N ARG A 20 21.35 -8.69 -6.43
CA ARG A 20 21.69 -7.90 -5.24
C ARG A 20 22.54 -6.70 -5.64
N CYS A 21 22.53 -5.68 -4.78
CA CYS A 21 23.36 -4.49 -4.96
C CYS A 21 23.81 -3.90 -3.63
N ASP A 22 24.95 -3.20 -3.69
CA ASP A 22 25.42 -2.27 -2.69
C ASP A 22 25.16 -0.84 -3.16
N LEU A 23 24.51 -0.03 -2.32
CA LEU A 23 24.34 1.40 -2.58
C LEU A 23 25.47 2.16 -1.88
N VAL A 24 26.32 2.82 -2.65
CA VAL A 24 27.45 3.62 -2.18
C VAL A 24 27.20 5.09 -2.51
N ILE A 25 27.38 5.98 -1.53
CA ILE A 25 27.21 7.42 -1.67
C ILE A 25 28.55 8.12 -1.73
N TYR A 26 28.64 9.20 -2.50
CA TYR A 26 29.86 9.98 -2.70
C TYR A 26 29.59 11.45 -2.43
N ALA A 27 30.46 12.10 -1.67
CA ALA A 27 30.39 13.53 -1.37
C ALA A 27 31.79 14.08 -1.10
N GLY A 28 32.22 15.09 -1.87
CA GLY A 28 33.48 15.78 -1.67
C GLY A 28 34.70 14.85 -1.73
N GLY A 29 34.66 13.83 -2.58
CA GLY A 29 35.74 12.84 -2.73
C GLY A 29 35.77 11.73 -1.65
N VAL A 30 34.92 11.82 -0.63
CA VAL A 30 34.70 10.74 0.34
C VAL A 30 33.55 9.86 -0.14
N ASN A 31 33.58 8.57 0.21
CA ASN A 31 32.49 7.65 -0.06
C ASN A 31 32.09 6.84 1.18
N GLU A 32 30.84 6.40 1.22
CA GLU A 32 30.28 5.59 2.30
C GLU A 32 29.28 4.58 1.72
N LYS A 33 29.34 3.32 2.15
CA LYS A 33 28.31 2.33 1.82
C LYS A 33 27.06 2.59 2.65
N LEU A 34 25.95 2.91 1.99
CA LEU A 34 24.69 3.27 2.64
C LEU A 34 23.83 2.06 2.97
N ALA A 35 23.75 1.10 2.05
CA ALA A 35 22.90 -0.07 2.17
C ALA A 35 23.40 -1.22 1.28
N SER A 36 22.94 -2.44 1.58
CA SER A 36 23.11 -3.63 0.76
C SER A 36 21.80 -4.40 0.77
N GLY A 37 21.40 -4.96 -0.38
CA GLY A 37 20.13 -5.66 -0.44
C GLY A 37 19.78 -6.23 -1.80
N LEU A 38 18.51 -6.60 -1.94
CA LEU A 38 17.93 -7.02 -3.21
C LEU A 38 17.81 -5.81 -4.14
N LEU A 39 18.12 -6.02 -5.42
CA LEU A 39 18.03 -4.98 -6.43
C LEU A 39 16.59 -4.76 -6.92
N GLY A 40 15.79 -5.83 -6.97
CA GLY A 40 14.44 -5.82 -7.55
C GLY A 40 13.54 -4.66 -7.08
N PRO A 41 13.42 -4.41 -5.77
CA PRO A 41 12.62 -3.28 -5.26
C PRO A 41 13.08 -1.92 -5.79
N PHE A 42 14.39 -1.72 -6.00
CA PHE A 42 14.91 -0.46 -6.52
C PHE A 42 14.58 -0.26 -8.00
N LEU A 43 14.57 -1.33 -8.80
CA LEU A 43 14.29 -1.25 -10.24
C LEU A 43 12.86 -0.79 -10.53
N GLN A 44 11.90 -1.24 -9.72
CA GLN A 44 10.50 -0.83 -9.85
C GLN A 44 10.32 0.70 -9.76
N HIS A 45 11.15 1.37 -8.95
CA HIS A 45 11.10 2.82 -8.74
C HIS A 45 12.15 3.60 -9.54
N LEU A 46 13.14 2.94 -10.12
CA LEU A 46 14.22 3.54 -10.90
C LEU A 46 14.20 2.99 -12.33
N LYS A 47 13.17 3.33 -13.11
CA LYS A 47 13.01 2.85 -14.50
C LYS A 47 14.27 3.07 -15.35
N THR A 48 14.92 4.22 -15.19
CA THR A 48 16.18 4.52 -15.91
C THR A 48 17.34 3.60 -15.49
N ALA A 49 17.35 3.12 -14.24
CA ALA A 49 18.33 2.15 -13.76
C ALA A 49 18.13 0.78 -14.42
N GLU A 50 16.88 0.35 -14.58
CA GLU A 50 16.52 -0.91 -15.24
C GLU A 50 17.05 -0.97 -16.68
N ASP A 51 16.94 0.12 -17.43
CA ASP A 51 17.47 0.23 -18.79
C ASP A 51 19.00 0.12 -18.83
N GLN A 52 19.70 0.72 -17.87
CA GLN A 52 21.17 0.69 -17.78
C GLN A 52 21.68 -0.72 -17.44
N ILE A 53 20.95 -1.45 -16.61
CA ILE A 53 21.29 -2.82 -16.21
C ILE A 53 21.01 -3.80 -17.34
N SER A 54 19.92 -3.60 -18.06
CA SER A 54 19.56 -4.40 -19.24
C SER A 54 20.63 -4.33 -20.33
N LYS A 55 21.32 -3.18 -20.45
CA LYS A 55 22.47 -2.99 -21.35
C LYS A 55 23.77 -3.67 -20.89
N GLY A 56 23.76 -4.34 -19.75
CA GLY A 56 24.87 -5.15 -19.26
C GLY A 56 25.77 -4.47 -18.23
N GLY A 57 25.41 -3.30 -17.70
CA GLY A 57 26.18 -2.62 -16.65
C GLY A 57 26.13 -3.36 -15.31
N TYR A 58 27.27 -3.39 -14.60
CA TYR A 58 27.37 -3.83 -13.20
C TYR A 58 27.28 -2.66 -12.21
N SER A 59 27.07 -1.45 -12.71
CA SER A 59 26.90 -0.26 -11.89
C SER A 59 25.87 0.68 -12.47
N VAL A 60 25.00 1.24 -11.64
CA VAL A 60 24.10 2.33 -12.01
C VAL A 60 24.44 3.55 -11.18
N SER A 61 24.72 4.68 -11.85
CA SER A 61 24.92 5.96 -11.16
C SER A 61 23.62 6.73 -11.08
N LEU A 62 23.29 7.17 -9.86
CA LEU A 62 22.27 8.18 -9.62
C LEU A 62 22.94 9.54 -9.42
N ARG A 63 22.55 10.50 -10.25
CA ARG A 63 22.96 11.90 -10.15
C ARG A 63 21.74 12.80 -10.21
N PRO A 64 21.75 13.91 -9.46
CA PRO A 64 20.72 14.92 -9.63
C PRO A 64 20.85 15.58 -11.01
N LEU A 65 19.72 15.94 -11.61
CA LEU A 65 19.69 16.61 -12.92
C LEU A 65 20.27 18.04 -12.85
N SER A 66 20.16 18.67 -11.68
CA SER A 66 20.66 20.01 -11.42
C SER A 66 21.82 19.97 -10.42
N PRO A 67 22.89 20.75 -10.65
CA PRO A 67 24.00 20.86 -9.70
C PRO A 67 23.58 21.45 -8.34
N ASN A 68 22.44 22.16 -8.27
CA ASN A 68 21.93 22.75 -7.03
C ASN A 68 20.81 21.91 -6.39
N ALA A 69 20.92 20.59 -6.46
CA ALA A 69 19.92 19.69 -5.87
C ALA A 69 20.07 19.58 -4.34
N PHE A 70 19.51 20.56 -3.62
CA PHE A 70 19.52 20.58 -2.14
C PHE A 70 18.82 19.38 -1.49
N TRP A 71 17.98 18.67 -2.23
CA TRP A 71 17.29 17.46 -1.76
C TRP A 71 18.18 16.22 -1.81
N PHE A 72 19.25 16.20 -2.62
CA PHE A 72 20.08 15.02 -2.84
C PHE A 72 21.12 14.87 -1.73
N THR A 73 20.62 14.48 -0.54
CA THR A 73 21.41 14.30 0.68
C THR A 73 21.44 12.85 1.13
N LYS A 74 22.37 12.53 2.04
CA LYS A 74 22.41 11.22 2.70
C LYS A 74 21.07 10.83 3.34
N ALA A 75 20.44 11.76 4.07
CA ALA A 75 19.15 11.51 4.72
C ALA A 75 18.06 11.13 3.71
N THR A 76 18.04 11.77 2.54
CA THR A 76 17.07 11.46 1.50
C THR A 76 17.28 10.06 0.94
N LEU A 77 18.52 9.66 0.66
CA LEU A 77 18.80 8.29 0.20
C LEU A 77 18.51 7.25 1.29
N GLN A 78 18.75 7.54 2.57
CA GLN A 78 18.38 6.64 3.66
C GLN A 78 16.85 6.44 3.72
N ARG A 79 16.08 7.52 3.58
CA ARG A 79 14.61 7.44 3.52
C ARG A 79 14.16 6.64 2.31
N PHE A 80 14.76 6.86 1.15
CA PHE A 80 14.49 6.10 -0.07
C PHE A 80 14.76 4.61 0.12
N VAL A 81 15.93 4.23 0.63
CA VAL A 81 16.26 2.83 0.91
C VAL A 81 15.24 2.21 1.85
N ARG A 82 14.89 2.89 2.95
CA ARG A 82 13.89 2.39 3.90
C ARG A 82 12.51 2.23 3.28
N PHE A 83 12.11 3.18 2.44
CA PHE A 83 10.84 3.16 1.73
C PHE A 83 10.76 1.98 0.78
N VAL A 84 11.78 1.80 -0.06
CA VAL A 84 11.84 0.72 -1.06
C VAL A 84 12.01 -0.66 -0.41
N SER A 85 12.66 -0.73 0.75
CA SER A 85 12.89 -2.00 1.47
C SER A 85 11.74 -2.40 2.41
N SER A 86 10.77 -1.52 2.66
CA SER A 86 9.62 -1.77 3.55
C SER A 86 8.34 -1.78 2.71
N PRO A 87 7.95 -2.94 2.15
CA PRO A 87 6.81 -3.05 1.25
C PRO A 87 5.49 -2.61 1.90
N GLU A 88 5.38 -2.65 3.23
CA GLU A 88 4.17 -2.28 3.98
C GLU A 88 3.79 -0.80 3.78
N ILE A 89 4.75 0.07 3.48
CA ILE A 89 4.50 1.49 3.21
C ILE A 89 4.04 1.67 1.76
N LEU A 90 4.62 0.93 0.82
CA LEU A 90 4.27 1.00 -0.58
C LEU A 90 2.84 0.48 -0.83
N GLU A 91 2.47 -0.64 -0.21
CA GLU A 91 1.10 -1.19 -0.27
C GLU A 91 0.07 -0.18 0.23
N ARG A 92 0.37 0.53 1.33
CA ARG A 92 -0.51 1.59 1.83
C ARG A 92 -0.60 2.77 0.88
N PHE A 93 0.49 3.16 0.24
CA PHE A 93 0.50 4.29 -0.69
C PHE A 93 -0.38 4.01 -1.91
N VAL A 94 -0.20 2.85 -2.55
CA VAL A 94 -1.03 2.41 -3.68
C VAL A 94 -2.51 2.35 -3.27
N LYS A 95 -2.81 1.78 -2.10
CA LYS A 95 -4.19 1.72 -1.58
C LYS A 95 -4.79 3.11 -1.39
N ILE A 96 -4.05 4.05 -0.81
CA ILE A 96 -4.51 5.43 -0.60
C ILE A 96 -4.75 6.13 -1.94
N GLU A 97 -3.87 5.98 -2.92
CA GLU A 97 -4.07 6.56 -4.25
C GLU A 97 -5.35 6.04 -4.90
N THR A 98 -5.59 4.73 -4.85
CA THR A 98 -6.83 4.14 -5.39
C THR A 98 -8.09 4.58 -4.64
N GLU A 99 -8.02 4.72 -3.31
CA GLU A 99 -9.14 5.22 -2.52
C GLU A 99 -9.43 6.69 -2.83
N LEU A 100 -8.40 7.50 -3.06
CA LEU A 100 -8.54 8.90 -3.44
C LEU A 100 -9.21 9.03 -4.82
N GLU A 101 -8.73 8.28 -5.82
CA GLU A 101 -9.33 8.23 -7.16
C GLU A 101 -10.82 7.81 -7.09
N GLN A 102 -11.14 6.83 -6.25
CA GLN A 102 -12.51 6.39 -6.05
C GLN A 102 -13.39 7.48 -5.42
N ILE A 103 -12.88 8.20 -4.43
CA ILE A 103 -13.61 9.32 -3.80
C ILE A 103 -13.84 10.44 -4.82
N GLU A 104 -12.81 10.85 -5.55
CA GLU A 104 -12.89 11.90 -6.56
C GLU A 104 -13.92 11.57 -7.64
N SER A 105 -13.90 10.34 -8.17
CA SER A 105 -14.88 9.89 -9.15
C SER A 105 -16.32 9.88 -8.60
N SER A 106 -16.51 9.49 -7.34
CA SER A 106 -17.81 9.50 -6.68
C SER A 106 -18.33 10.92 -6.45
N VAL A 107 -17.46 11.86 -6.10
CA VAL A 107 -17.82 13.27 -5.92
C VAL A 107 -18.24 13.87 -7.27
N GLN A 108 -17.44 13.67 -8.32
CA GLN A 108 -17.75 14.17 -9.66
C GLN A 108 -19.06 13.57 -10.21
N SER A 109 -19.29 12.28 -10.03
CA SER A 109 -20.55 11.64 -10.42
C SER A 109 -21.74 12.20 -9.64
N ASN A 110 -21.57 12.53 -8.36
CA ASN A 110 -22.63 13.10 -7.54
C ASN A 110 -22.94 14.56 -7.91
N GLU A 111 -21.93 15.35 -8.29
CA GLU A 111 -22.13 16.71 -8.81
C GLU A 111 -22.89 16.70 -10.14
N LEU A 112 -22.58 15.77 -11.05
CA LEU A 112 -23.32 15.61 -12.31
C LEU A 112 -24.80 15.25 -12.07
N LEU A 113 -25.09 14.39 -11.09
CA LEU A 113 -26.47 14.02 -10.72
C LEU A 113 -27.26 15.17 -10.09
N ASN A 114 -26.58 16.12 -9.44
CA ASN A 114 -27.23 17.29 -8.83
C ASN A 114 -27.35 18.49 -9.78
N GLY A 115 -26.64 18.50 -10.91
CA GLY A 115 -26.72 19.54 -11.95
C GLY A 115 -27.96 19.48 -12.84
N ASP A 116 -28.63 18.32 -12.92
CA ASP A 116 -29.83 18.11 -13.76
C ASP A 116 -31.16 18.30 -13.01
N ALA A 117 -31.14 18.83 -11.78
CA ALA A 117 -32.32 19.00 -10.94
C ALA A 117 -32.91 20.42 -10.92
N GLU A 118 -32.76 21.20 -12.00
CA GLU A 118 -33.53 22.44 -12.20
C GLU A 118 -34.48 22.31 -13.39
N GLY A 119 -35.64 21.68 -13.14
CA GLY A 119 -36.73 21.64 -14.13
C GLY A 119 -37.75 20.53 -13.95
N ALA A 120 -38.59 20.60 -12.90
CA ALA A 120 -40.02 20.29 -12.98
C ALA A 120 -40.65 20.24 -11.57
N ALA A 121 -41.65 21.09 -11.38
CA ALA A 121 -42.46 21.21 -10.19
C ALA A 121 -43.17 19.92 -9.77
N GLY A 122 -43.41 19.76 -8.46
CA GLY A 122 -44.66 19.17 -7.99
C GLY A 122 -44.62 18.19 -6.81
N ASN A 123 -44.95 18.73 -5.63
CA ASN A 123 -45.73 18.09 -4.56
C ASN A 123 -45.06 17.04 -3.64
N TYR A 124 -44.53 17.54 -2.51
CA TYR A 124 -44.26 16.76 -1.30
C TYR A 124 -45.56 16.63 -0.48
N LYS A 125 -46.17 15.43 -0.45
CA LYS A 125 -47.19 15.11 0.55
C LYS A 125 -46.53 14.56 1.80
N LYS A 126 -46.47 15.43 2.80
CA LYS A 126 -46.27 15.15 4.23
C LYS A 126 -47.21 14.05 4.71
N SER A 127 -46.69 13.03 5.38
CA SER A 127 -47.43 12.32 6.43
C SER A 127 -46.46 11.73 7.46
N THR A 128 -46.62 12.29 8.64
CA THR A 128 -45.97 12.00 9.92
C THR A 128 -46.65 10.84 10.64
N ALA A 129 -45.87 10.27 11.56
CA ALA A 129 -46.28 9.61 12.81
C ALA A 129 -46.60 8.10 12.77
N SER A 130 -45.64 7.37 13.33
CA SER A 130 -45.78 6.13 14.09
C SER A 130 -47.00 6.12 15.01
N SER A 131 -47.76 5.01 15.02
CA SER A 131 -48.55 4.58 16.16
C SER A 131 -48.45 3.06 16.33
N LYS A 132 -48.06 2.69 17.55
CA LYS A 132 -47.90 1.37 18.13
C LYS A 132 -49.23 0.90 18.73
N SER A 133 -49.61 -0.35 18.55
CA SER A 133 -50.47 -1.06 19.51
C SER A 133 -50.19 -2.57 19.50
N ARG A 134 -49.95 -3.09 20.70
CA ARG A 134 -49.91 -4.51 21.08
C ARG A 134 -51.30 -5.14 20.92
N GLU A 135 -51.38 -6.46 20.78
CA GLU A 135 -51.89 -7.39 21.82
C GLU A 135 -52.09 -8.82 21.26
N ASP A 136 -51.22 -9.71 21.75
CA ASP A 136 -51.37 -11.11 22.17
C ASP A 136 -52.42 -12.05 21.55
N HIS A 137 -51.98 -13.26 21.18
CA HIS A 137 -52.57 -14.50 21.72
C HIS A 137 -51.60 -15.70 21.74
N ASN A 138 -51.44 -16.16 22.98
CA ASN A 138 -50.85 -17.34 23.62
C ASN A 138 -51.04 -18.73 22.95
N GLY A 139 -50.14 -19.68 23.26
CA GLY A 139 -50.54 -21.09 23.32
C GLY A 139 -49.52 -22.23 23.22
N GLY A 140 -48.50 -22.29 24.11
CA GLY A 140 -47.94 -23.51 24.74
C GLY A 140 -47.18 -24.57 23.91
N SER A 141 -46.38 -25.47 24.48
CA SER A 141 -45.64 -25.56 25.75
C SER A 141 -44.74 -26.81 25.69
N ASN A 142 -43.68 -26.82 26.52
CA ASN A 142 -42.86 -27.95 26.98
C ASN A 142 -41.74 -28.43 26.02
N GLY A 143 -40.47 -28.58 26.43
CA GLY A 143 -39.83 -28.45 27.72
C GLY A 143 -38.61 -29.40 27.83
N VAL A 144 -37.51 -28.88 28.38
CA VAL A 144 -36.47 -29.58 29.17
C VAL A 144 -35.35 -30.36 28.44
N GLN A 145 -34.20 -29.69 28.34
CA GLN A 145 -32.92 -30.00 29.03
C GLN A 145 -32.42 -31.46 29.15
N GLY A 146 -31.26 -31.70 28.53
CA GLY A 146 -30.08 -32.36 29.13
C GLY A 146 -30.15 -33.86 29.47
N ARG A 147 -29.29 -34.65 28.81
CA ARG A 147 -28.54 -35.75 29.45
C ARG A 147 -27.35 -36.21 28.60
N LYS A 148 -26.17 -36.18 29.23
CA LYS A 148 -24.92 -36.84 28.84
C LYS A 148 -25.08 -38.35 29.11
N LEU A 149 -24.50 -39.24 28.29
CA LEU A 149 -23.81 -40.49 28.67
C LEU A 149 -23.43 -41.36 27.44
N GLN A 150 -22.13 -41.63 27.33
CA GLN A 150 -21.40 -42.87 26.99
C GLN A 150 -21.73 -43.77 25.77
N GLY A 151 -20.63 -44.24 25.15
CA GLY A 151 -20.50 -45.43 24.28
C GLY A 151 -19.47 -45.15 23.17
N SER A 152 -18.15 -45.35 23.32
CA SER A 152 -17.34 -46.58 23.39
C SER A 152 -17.37 -47.49 22.15
N SER A 153 -16.15 -47.77 21.62
CA SER A 153 -15.73 -48.83 20.67
C SER A 153 -16.10 -48.62 19.19
N SER A 154 -15.35 -49.04 18.17
CA SER A 154 -14.03 -49.68 18.03
C SER A 154 -13.67 -49.67 16.52
N THR A 155 -12.38 -49.58 16.22
CA THR A 155 -11.60 -50.29 15.18
C THR A 155 -12.31 -50.90 13.95
N SER A 156 -11.85 -50.58 12.73
CA SER A 156 -11.28 -51.61 11.82
C SER A 156 -10.47 -51.04 10.65
N PHE A 157 -9.32 -51.67 10.45
CA PHE A 157 -8.43 -51.67 9.28
C PHE A 157 -8.99 -52.57 8.15
N GLY A 158 -8.44 -52.42 6.94
CA GLY A 158 -8.61 -53.30 5.77
C GLY A 158 -9.31 -52.55 4.63
N ILE A 159 -8.76 -52.40 3.43
CA ILE A 159 -7.89 -53.26 2.61
C ILE A 159 -6.82 -52.40 1.93
#